data_AF-A0A351SLB7-F1
#
_entry.id   AF-A0A351SLB7-F1
#
_cell.length_a   1.000
_cell.length_b   1.000
_cell.length_c   1.000
_cell.angle_alpha   90.00
_cell.angle_beta   90.00
_cell.angle_gamma   90.00
#
_symmetry.space_group_name_H-M   'P 1'
#
loop_
_entity.id
_entity.type
_entity.pdbx_description
1 polymer ?
#
loop_
_entity_poly.entity_id
_entity_poly.type
_entity_poly.pdbx_seq_one_letter_code
_entity_poly.pdbx_strand_id
1 'polypeptide(L)'
;MRKHFYIVSTVALLIVLLLSILWPLFTWLFLGVLLLTLLGYYDIFQTRHTLWRNFPVVAHIRWLLEGMRVPIQQYFVESDTDGAPTNRMFRSVVYQRAKRELDTLPLGTRVDVYRTGYEWMDHSLGATPTAESHALPRIMIGGPECTQPYSSSLLNISAMSFGALSSNAIEALNRGAQAG
;
A
#
# COMPACT_ATOMS: atom_id res chain seq x y z
N MET A 1 14.65 -27.07 18.60
CA MET A 1 14.26 -25.78 19.20
C MET A 1 13.54 -25.91 20.54
N ARG A 2 12.40 -26.61 20.66
CA ARG A 2 11.65 -26.68 21.94
C ARG A 2 12.46 -27.16 23.16
N LYS A 3 13.27 -28.22 23.00
CA LYS A 3 14.17 -28.71 24.06
C LYS A 3 15.21 -27.65 24.47
N HIS A 4 15.81 -26.96 23.50
CA HIS A 4 16.73 -25.86 23.78
C HIS A 4 16.03 -24.69 24.47
N PHE A 5 14.79 -24.37 24.09
CA PHE A 5 14.00 -23.35 24.76
C PHE A 5 13.80 -23.67 26.25
N TYR A 6 13.44 -24.91 26.61
CA TYR A 6 13.31 -25.29 28.02
C TYR A 6 14.62 -25.17 28.80
N ILE A 7 15.74 -25.60 28.22
CA ILE A 7 17.06 -25.51 28.88
C ILE A 7 17.48 -24.06 29.04
N VAL A 8 17.39 -23.24 27.98
CA VAL A 8 17.80 -21.84 28.00
C VAL A 8 16.91 -21.01 28.93
N SER A 9 15.59 -21.20 28.89
CA SER A 9 14.64 -20.49 29.76
C SER A 9 14.85 -20.80 31.24
N THR A 10 15.06 -22.06 31.59
CA THR A 10 15.29 -22.48 32.99
C THR A 10 16.63 -21.97 33.52
N VAL A 11 17.70 -22.08 32.74
CA VAL A 11 19.02 -21.54 33.11
C VAL A 11 18.97 -20.02 33.24
N ALA A 12 18.33 -19.32 32.30
CA ALA A 12 18.19 -17.86 32.37
C ALA A 12 17.39 -17.40 33.59
N LEU A 13 16.29 -18.09 33.93
CA LEU A 13 15.51 -17.78 35.14
C LEU A 13 16.32 -17.99 36.42
N LEU A 14 17.10 -19.07 36.53
CA LEU A 14 17.92 -19.34 37.70
C LEU A 14 19.04 -18.30 37.88
N ILE A 15 19.72 -17.93 36.79
CA ILE A 15 20.77 -16.92 36.82
C ILE A 15 20.20 -15.56 37.22
N VAL A 16 19.10 -15.14 36.61
CA VAL A 16 18.49 -13.82 36.88
C VAL A 16 17.86 -13.78 38.27
N LEU A 17 17.32 -14.90 38.77
CA LEU A 17 16.86 -15.02 40.16
C LEU A 17 18.02 -14.81 41.14
N LEU A 18 19.15 -15.49 40.93
CA LEU A 18 20.34 -15.35 41.79
C LEU A 18 20.87 -13.92 41.79
N LEU A 19 20.95 -13.28 40.62
CA LEU A 19 21.34 -11.88 40.48
C LEU A 19 20.35 -10.91 41.16
N SER A 20 19.06 -11.21 41.13
CA SER A 20 18.03 -10.39 41.80
C SER A 20 18.11 -10.41 43.32
N ILE A 21 18.57 -11.53 43.90
CA ILE A 21 18.82 -11.66 45.35
C ILE A 21 20.03 -10.85 45.76
N LEU A 22 21.09 -10.86 44.93
CA LEU A 22 22.31 -10.11 45.17
C LEU A 22 22.03 -8.61 45.08
N TRP A 23 21.45 -8.15 43.97
CA TRP A 23 21.26 -6.73 43.67
C TRP A 23 19.78 -6.44 43.32
N PRO A 24 19.06 -5.63 44.14
CA PRO A 24 17.63 -5.38 43.98
C PRO A 24 17.23 -4.79 42.62
N LEU A 25 18.15 -4.14 41.91
CA LEU A 25 17.90 -3.56 40.59
C LEU A 25 17.51 -4.62 39.53
N PHE A 26 17.95 -5.87 39.69
CA PHE A 26 17.64 -6.96 38.76
C PHE A 26 16.27 -7.62 38.98
N THR A 27 15.50 -7.20 39.98
CA THR A 27 14.12 -7.69 40.19
C THR A 27 13.22 -7.40 38.99
N TRP A 28 13.36 -6.23 38.36
CA TRP A 28 12.66 -5.87 37.12
C TRP A 28 13.06 -6.75 35.93
N LEU A 29 14.36 -7.09 35.83
CA LEU A 29 14.86 -8.01 34.81
C LEU A 29 14.29 -9.42 35.00
N PHE A 30 14.23 -9.88 36.25
CA PHE A 30 13.61 -11.15 36.60
C PHE A 30 12.15 -11.21 36.15
N LEU A 31 11.37 -10.17 36.46
CA LEU A 31 9.97 -10.06 36.03
C LEU A 31 9.84 -10.13 34.51
N GLY A 32 10.71 -9.42 33.76
CA GLY A 32 10.71 -9.46 32.30
C GLY A 32 11.03 -10.84 31.73
N VAL A 33 12.04 -11.53 32.26
CA VAL A 33 12.41 -12.89 31.85
C VAL A 33 11.33 -13.90 32.22
N LEU A 34 10.70 -13.74 33.38
CA LEU A 34 9.56 -14.56 33.79
C LEU A 34 8.37 -14.41 32.83
N LEU A 35 8.04 -13.18 32.43
CA LEU A 35 6.95 -12.95 31.48
C LEU A 35 7.25 -13.57 30.11
N LEU A 36 8.48 -13.41 29.60
CA LEU A 36 8.90 -13.99 28.31
C LEU A 36 8.89 -15.52 28.34
N THR A 37 9.27 -16.13 29.46
CA THR A 37 9.23 -17.58 29.61
C THR A 37 7.80 -18.10 29.65
N LEU A 38 6.89 -17.45 30.39
CA LEU A 38 5.46 -17.76 30.38
C LEU A 38 4.87 -17.64 28.96
N LEU A 39 5.20 -16.57 28.22
CA LEU A 39 4.79 -16.40 26.83
C LEU A 39 5.29 -17.55 25.94
N GLY A 40 6.54 -17.96 26.09
CA GLY A 40 7.07 -19.09 25.33
C GLY A 40 6.43 -20.43 25.70
N TYR A 41 6.04 -20.65 26.96
CA TYR A 41 5.23 -21.81 27.32
C TYR A 41 3.86 -21.76 26.65
N TYR A 42 3.19 -20.61 26.68
CA TYR A 42 1.92 -20.40 25.95
C TYR A 42 2.08 -20.75 24.47
N ASP A 43 3.13 -20.24 23.80
CA ASP A 43 3.43 -20.52 22.40
C ASP A 43 3.55 -22.02 22.08
N ILE A 44 4.15 -22.79 22.99
CA ILE A 44 4.36 -24.23 22.80
C ILE A 44 3.07 -25.04 22.94
N PHE A 45 2.21 -24.64 23.87
CA PHE A 45 0.96 -25.36 24.15
C PHE A 45 -0.16 -25.01 23.18
N GLN A 46 -0.17 -23.79 22.65
CA GLN A 46 -1.22 -23.35 21.76
C GLN A 46 -1.16 -24.11 20.40
N THR A 47 -2.33 -24.40 19.82
CA THR A 47 -2.47 -25.25 18.63
C THR A 47 -2.74 -24.50 17.32
N ARG A 48 -3.10 -23.22 17.36
CA ARG A 48 -3.54 -22.43 16.20
C ARG A 48 -2.39 -21.91 15.31
N HIS A 49 -1.20 -21.65 15.87
CA HIS A 49 -0.06 -21.04 15.16
C HIS A 49 1.17 -21.95 15.22
N THR A 50 1.39 -22.70 14.15
CA THR A 50 2.50 -23.65 14.01
C THR A 50 3.88 -23.00 14.16
N LEU A 51 4.05 -21.75 13.70
CA LEU A 51 5.33 -21.05 13.77
C LEU A 51 5.73 -20.70 15.21
N TRP A 52 4.79 -20.15 16.00
CA TRP A 52 5.00 -19.85 17.43
C TRP A 52 5.35 -21.11 18.20
N ARG A 53 4.65 -22.21 17.89
CA ARG A 53 4.90 -23.51 18.52
C ARG A 53 6.29 -24.07 18.24
N ASN A 54 6.84 -23.82 17.06
CA ASN A 54 8.16 -24.33 16.65
C ASN A 54 9.31 -23.41 17.09
N PHE A 55 9.04 -22.10 17.18
CA PHE A 55 9.99 -21.07 17.58
C PHE A 55 9.37 -20.12 18.63
N PRO A 56 9.23 -20.60 19.89
CA PRO A 56 8.59 -19.84 20.97
C PRO A 56 9.31 -18.52 21.20
N VAL A 57 8.56 -17.45 21.47
CA VAL A 57 9.04 -16.06 21.64
C VAL A 57 9.63 -15.45 20.36
N VAL A 58 10.58 -16.11 19.71
CA VAL A 58 11.33 -15.61 18.54
C VAL A 58 10.41 -15.35 17.34
N ALA A 59 9.40 -16.20 17.12
CA ALA A 59 8.50 -16.04 15.99
C ALA A 59 7.66 -14.75 16.04
N HIS A 60 7.50 -14.12 17.21
CA HIS A 60 6.83 -12.82 17.32
C HIS A 60 7.58 -11.69 16.64
N ILE A 61 8.92 -11.77 16.59
CA ILE A 61 9.78 -10.79 15.91
C ILE A 61 9.40 -10.68 14.43
N ARG A 62 9.02 -11.80 13.79
CA ARG A 62 8.56 -11.79 12.40
C ARG A 62 7.37 -10.86 12.20
N TRP A 63 6.37 -10.92 13.09
CA TRP A 63 5.18 -10.09 12.98
C TRP A 63 5.44 -8.64 13.35
N LEU A 64 6.34 -8.40 14.29
CA LEU A 64 6.83 -7.05 14.56
C LEU A 64 7.51 -6.45 13.32
N LEU A 65 8.43 -7.20 12.70
CA LEU A 65 9.14 -6.77 11.49
C LEU A 65 8.21 -6.61 10.29
N GLU A 66 7.22 -7.49 10.12
CA GLU A 66 6.21 -7.37 9.07
C GLU A 66 5.38 -6.09 9.25
N GLY A 67 4.98 -5.77 10.49
CA GLY A 67 4.30 -4.50 10.79
C GLY A 67 5.18 -3.28 10.50
N MET A 68 6.48 -3.37 10.83
CA MET A 68 7.45 -2.30 10.54
C MET A 68 7.83 -2.22 9.06
N ARG A 69 7.62 -3.27 8.26
CA ARG A 69 7.95 -3.30 6.83
C ARG A 69 7.27 -2.16 6.08
N VAL A 70 6.00 -1.88 6.36
CA VAL A 70 5.24 -0.85 5.65
C VAL A 70 5.79 0.56 5.91
N PRO A 71 5.94 1.01 7.18
CA PRO A 71 6.60 2.28 7.47
C PRO A 71 8.03 2.36 6.92
N ILE A 72 8.81 1.29 7.05
CA ILE A 72 10.20 1.27 6.56
C ILE A 72 10.21 1.49 5.05
N GLN A 73 9.37 0.76 4.32
CA GLN A 73 9.25 0.89 2.88
C GLN A 73 8.85 2.31 2.48
N GLN A 74 7.83 2.87 3.11
CA GLN A 74 7.27 4.17 2.72
C GLN A 74 8.19 5.36 3.05
N TYR A 75 8.90 5.33 4.19
CA TYR A 75 9.66 6.49 4.66
C TYR A 75 11.15 6.44 4.33
N PHE A 76 11.74 5.24 4.28
CA PHE A 76 13.19 5.08 4.10
C PHE A 76 13.59 4.51 2.74
N VAL A 77 12.73 3.72 2.10
CA VAL A 77 13.08 3.01 0.85
C VAL A 77 12.45 3.64 -0.39
N GLU A 78 11.16 3.97 -0.32
CA GLU A 78 10.40 4.54 -1.43
C GLU A 78 10.94 5.93 -1.80
N SER A 79 11.27 6.11 -3.07
CA SER A 79 11.74 7.39 -3.60
C SER A 79 10.59 8.39 -3.73
N ASP A 80 10.90 9.66 -3.98
CA ASP A 80 9.86 10.69 -4.12
C ASP A 80 8.96 10.45 -5.36
N THR A 81 9.51 9.85 -6.41
CA THR A 81 8.83 9.64 -7.69
C THR A 81 8.21 8.25 -7.83
N ASP A 82 8.68 7.28 -7.06
CA ASP A 82 8.18 5.91 -7.08
C ASP A 82 7.02 5.72 -6.11
N GLY A 83 6.26 4.64 -6.33
CA GLY A 83 5.15 4.25 -5.47
C GLY A 83 3.81 4.26 -6.19
N ALA A 84 2.96 3.32 -5.80
CA ALA A 84 1.62 3.14 -6.34
C ALA A 84 0.56 3.25 -5.22
N PRO A 85 -0.65 3.77 -5.52
CA PRO A 85 -1.05 4.42 -6.77
C PRO A 85 -0.56 5.88 -6.88
N THR A 86 -0.23 6.51 -5.76
CA THR A 86 0.31 7.87 -5.68
C THR A 86 1.64 7.87 -4.97
N ASN A 87 2.66 8.45 -5.60
CA ASN A 87 4.01 8.57 -5.02
C ASN A 87 4.09 9.66 -3.94
N ARG A 88 5.21 9.70 -3.23
CA ARG A 88 5.45 10.62 -2.13
C ARG A 88 5.43 12.09 -2.58
N MET A 89 5.93 12.40 -3.77
CA MET A 89 5.91 13.76 -4.34
C MET A 89 4.48 14.32 -4.46
N PHE A 90 3.52 13.53 -4.95
CA PHE A 90 2.12 13.98 -5.00
C PHE A 90 1.50 14.10 -3.60
N ARG A 91 1.79 13.14 -2.71
CA ARG A 91 1.29 13.18 -1.32
C ARG A 91 1.79 14.43 -0.57
N SER A 92 3.05 14.85 -0.77
CA SER A 92 3.61 16.03 -0.11
C SER A 92 2.92 17.32 -0.53
N VAL A 93 2.60 17.47 -1.81
CA VAL A 93 1.84 18.63 -2.32
C VAL A 93 0.47 18.72 -1.66
N VAL A 94 -0.24 17.59 -1.53
CA VAL A 94 -1.53 17.54 -0.81
C VAL A 94 -1.37 17.97 0.64
N TYR A 95 -0.35 17.47 1.34
CA TYR A 95 -0.10 17.85 2.74
C TYR A 95 0.25 19.33 2.92
N GLN A 96 1.09 19.89 2.06
CA GLN A 96 1.47 21.31 2.10
C GLN A 96 0.24 22.20 1.88
N ARG A 97 -0.58 21.89 0.86
CA ARG A 97 -1.82 22.60 0.58
C ARG A 97 -2.80 22.53 1.75
N ALA A 98 -2.98 21.34 2.34
CA ALA A 98 -3.86 21.15 3.49
C ALA A 98 -3.41 21.99 4.70
N LYS A 99 -2.10 22.22 4.85
CA LYS A 99 -1.51 23.06 5.90
C LYS A 99 -1.39 24.55 5.53
N ARG A 100 -1.81 24.95 4.32
CA ARG A 100 -1.60 26.30 3.77
C ARG A 100 -0.12 26.71 3.72
N GLU A 101 0.75 25.74 3.53
CA GLU A 101 2.18 25.94 3.29
C GLU A 101 2.44 26.07 1.78
N LEU A 102 3.59 26.67 1.42
CA LEU A 102 4.06 26.72 0.03
C LEU A 102 4.22 25.29 -0.51
N ASP A 103 3.54 25.01 -1.61
CA ASP A 103 3.58 23.72 -2.32
C ASP A 103 4.61 23.70 -3.46
N THR A 104 5.30 24.82 -3.69
CA THR A 104 6.31 24.97 -4.72
C THR A 104 7.70 24.61 -4.20
N LEU A 105 8.33 23.63 -4.86
CA LEU A 105 9.72 23.25 -4.62
C LEU A 105 10.57 23.80 -5.76
N PRO A 106 11.64 24.57 -5.48
CA PRO A 106 12.50 25.17 -6.52
C PRO A 106 13.49 24.17 -7.16
N LEU A 107 13.21 22.86 -7.06
CA LEU A 107 13.98 21.84 -7.78
C LEU A 107 13.34 21.66 -9.16
N GLY A 108 14.16 21.60 -10.21
CA GLY A 108 13.72 21.31 -11.57
C GLY A 108 13.00 19.94 -11.68
N THR A 109 12.66 19.54 -12.90
CA THR A 109 11.90 18.31 -13.16
C THR A 109 12.61 17.08 -12.59
N ARG A 110 12.00 16.44 -11.59
CA ARG A 110 12.51 15.20 -10.98
C ARG A 110 12.03 13.92 -11.67
N VAL A 111 11.02 14.05 -12.54
CA VAL A 111 10.44 12.95 -13.31
C VAL A 111 11.22 12.78 -14.62
N ASP A 112 11.49 11.55 -15.01
CA ASP A 112 12.06 11.25 -16.32
C ASP A 112 11.00 11.49 -17.42
N VAL A 113 11.20 12.57 -18.19
CA VAL A 113 10.30 12.98 -19.27
C VAL A 113 10.52 12.20 -20.57
N TYR A 114 11.61 11.43 -20.67
CA TYR A 114 11.93 10.62 -21.84
C TYR A 114 11.52 9.15 -21.68
N ARG A 115 11.06 8.75 -20.47
CA ARG A 115 10.61 7.37 -20.25
C ARG A 115 9.40 7.05 -21.12
N THR A 116 9.33 5.79 -21.55
CA THR A 116 8.16 5.26 -22.26
C THR A 116 6.89 5.44 -21.41
N GLY A 117 5.84 5.99 -22.02
CA GLY A 117 4.56 6.25 -21.35
C GLY A 117 4.50 7.56 -20.55
N TYR A 118 5.55 8.39 -20.55
CA TYR A 118 5.42 9.78 -20.13
C TYR A 118 4.76 10.59 -21.26
N GLU A 119 3.61 11.17 -20.97
CA GLU A 119 2.86 12.01 -21.91
C GLU A 119 2.84 13.44 -21.38
N TRP A 120 3.00 14.40 -22.29
CA TRP A 120 2.88 15.82 -22.00
C TRP A 120 2.06 16.47 -23.11
N MET A 121 1.34 17.51 -22.75
CA MET A 121 0.49 18.25 -23.69
C MET A 121 0.90 19.72 -23.63
N ASP A 122 1.17 20.29 -24.79
CA ASP A 122 1.40 21.72 -24.95
C ASP A 122 0.07 22.47 -25.10
N HIS A 123 0.06 23.71 -24.62
CA HIS A 123 -1.07 24.60 -24.84
C HIS A 123 -1.16 24.98 -26.33
N SER A 124 -2.33 24.80 -26.93
CA SER A 124 -2.58 25.22 -28.31
C SER A 124 -2.84 26.72 -28.40
N LEU A 125 -1.94 27.45 -29.06
CA LEU A 125 -2.11 28.88 -29.37
C LEU A 125 -3.13 29.13 -30.49
N GLY A 126 -3.49 28.10 -31.26
CA GLY A 126 -4.45 28.14 -32.35
C GLY A 126 -5.73 27.40 -32.02
N ALA A 127 -6.24 27.54 -30.79
CA ALA A 127 -7.48 26.90 -30.38
C ALA A 127 -8.64 27.40 -31.24
N THR A 128 -9.19 26.54 -32.10
CA THR A 128 -10.43 26.81 -32.80
C THR A 128 -11.60 26.72 -31.82
N PRO A 129 -12.58 27.65 -31.88
CA PRO A 129 -13.78 27.55 -31.08
C PRO A 129 -14.45 26.19 -31.35
N THR A 130 -14.79 25.46 -30.29
CA THR A 130 -15.46 24.15 -30.34
C THR A 130 -16.88 24.20 -30.94
N ALA A 131 -17.30 25.37 -31.43
CA ALA A 131 -18.67 25.73 -31.76
C ALA A 131 -19.13 25.31 -33.16
N GLU A 132 -18.22 24.91 -34.07
CA GLU A 132 -18.61 24.57 -35.45
C GLU A 132 -19.00 23.10 -35.66
N SER A 133 -18.77 22.21 -34.68
CA SER A 133 -19.21 20.81 -34.73
C SER A 133 -19.79 20.38 -33.39
N HIS A 134 -21.11 20.49 -33.24
CA HIS A 134 -21.85 19.91 -32.12
C HIS A 134 -21.81 18.37 -32.08
N ALA A 135 -21.32 17.73 -33.14
CA ALA A 135 -21.13 16.29 -33.15
C ALA A 135 -19.82 15.93 -32.43
N LEU A 136 -19.93 15.19 -31.32
CA LEU A 136 -18.80 14.51 -30.70
C LEU A 136 -18.09 13.67 -31.77
N PRO A 137 -16.75 13.64 -31.81
CA PRO A 137 -16.02 12.84 -32.78
C PRO A 137 -16.33 11.36 -32.57
N ARG A 138 -16.91 10.73 -33.61
CA ARG A 138 -17.24 9.30 -33.63
C ARG A 138 -16.39 8.59 -34.67
N ILE A 139 -16.10 7.32 -34.43
CA ILE A 139 -15.41 6.43 -35.36
C ILE A 139 -16.29 5.22 -35.65
N MET A 140 -16.19 4.70 -36.88
CA MET A 140 -16.80 3.41 -37.21
C MET A 140 -15.89 2.28 -36.74
N ILE A 141 -16.43 1.41 -35.90
CA ILE A 141 -15.77 0.20 -35.40
C ILE A 141 -16.33 -0.99 -36.16
N GLY A 142 -15.44 -1.78 -36.76
CA GLY A 142 -15.76 -2.98 -37.53
C GLY A 142 -15.07 -2.99 -38.90
N GLY A 143 -14.28 -4.02 -39.17
CA GLY A 143 -13.66 -4.27 -40.47
C GLY A 143 -14.55 -5.09 -41.42
N PRO A 144 -14.02 -5.57 -42.55
CA PRO A 144 -14.78 -6.33 -43.56
C PRO A 144 -15.43 -7.61 -43.03
N GLU A 145 -14.84 -8.22 -41.99
CA GLU A 145 -15.33 -9.45 -41.34
C GLU A 145 -16.32 -9.17 -40.20
N CYS A 146 -16.57 -7.90 -39.85
CA CYS A 146 -17.49 -7.54 -38.79
C CYS A 146 -18.93 -7.67 -39.26
N THR A 147 -19.71 -8.55 -38.62
CA THR A 147 -21.12 -8.75 -38.94
C THR A 147 -22.02 -7.63 -38.43
N GLN A 148 -21.56 -6.84 -37.46
CA GLN A 148 -22.30 -5.70 -36.88
C GLN A 148 -21.36 -4.52 -36.61
N PRO A 149 -20.94 -3.78 -37.66
CA PRO A 149 -20.18 -2.56 -37.48
C PRO A 149 -21.06 -1.50 -36.79
N TYR A 150 -20.45 -0.68 -35.93
CA TYR A 150 -21.18 0.35 -35.17
C TYR A 150 -20.39 1.65 -35.08
N SER A 151 -21.10 2.76 -34.93
CA SER A 151 -20.51 4.08 -34.71
C SER A 151 -20.30 4.30 -33.21
N SER A 152 -19.06 4.45 -32.77
CA SER A 152 -18.70 4.70 -31.37
C SER A 152 -18.19 6.12 -31.17
N SER A 153 -18.53 6.73 -30.03
CA SER A 153 -17.80 7.91 -29.53
C SER A 153 -16.34 7.55 -29.25
N LEU A 154 -15.41 8.48 -29.45
CA LEU A 154 -14.00 8.32 -29.09
C LEU A 154 -13.80 8.18 -27.57
N LEU A 155 -14.66 8.85 -26.79
CA LEU A 155 -14.68 8.74 -25.34
C LEU A 155 -15.80 7.77 -24.95
N ASN A 156 -15.43 6.64 -24.37
CA ASN A 156 -16.39 5.61 -23.97
C ASN A 156 -16.18 5.23 -22.49
N ILE A 157 -17.17 4.57 -21.92
CA ILE A 157 -17.17 4.11 -20.53
C ILE A 157 -16.22 2.92 -20.45
N SER A 158 -15.20 3.03 -19.60
CA SER A 158 -14.23 1.95 -19.38
C SER A 158 -14.89 0.72 -18.77
N ALA A 159 -14.34 -0.48 -19.02
CA ALA A 159 -14.81 -1.70 -18.38
C ALA A 159 -14.62 -1.62 -16.86
N MET A 160 -15.71 -1.58 -16.10
CA MET A 160 -15.69 -1.59 -14.63
C MET A 160 -16.36 -2.86 -14.12
N SER A 161 -15.80 -3.48 -13.07
CA SER A 161 -16.31 -4.75 -12.56
C SER A 161 -17.69 -4.60 -11.94
N PHE A 162 -18.58 -5.56 -12.25
CA PHE A 162 -19.91 -5.64 -11.67
C PHE A 162 -19.76 -5.92 -10.16
N GLY A 163 -20.05 -4.91 -9.33
CA GLY A 163 -19.83 -4.95 -7.88
C GLY A 163 -18.95 -3.82 -7.33
N ALA A 164 -18.15 -3.16 -8.16
CA ALA A 164 -17.42 -1.95 -7.76
C ALA A 164 -18.31 -0.69 -7.76
N LEU A 165 -19.40 -0.72 -8.52
CA LEU A 165 -20.37 0.38 -8.66
C LEU A 165 -21.76 -0.08 -8.24
N SER A 166 -22.56 0.86 -7.72
CA SER A 166 -23.98 0.62 -7.44
C SER A 166 -24.77 0.41 -8.74
N SER A 167 -25.91 -0.28 -8.65
CA SER A 167 -26.83 -0.48 -9.78
C SER A 167 -27.21 0.84 -10.46
N ASN A 168 -27.47 1.88 -9.67
CA ASN A 168 -27.87 3.20 -10.17
C ASN A 168 -26.74 3.88 -10.95
N ALA A 169 -25.49 3.71 -10.52
CA ALA A 169 -24.34 4.26 -11.23
C ALA A 169 -24.14 3.57 -12.59
N ILE A 170 -24.30 2.24 -12.65
CA ILE A 170 -24.24 1.48 -13.90
C ILE A 170 -25.36 1.90 -14.85
N GLU A 171 -26.58 2.07 -14.35
CA GLU A 171 -27.71 2.50 -15.18
C GLU A 171 -27.52 3.92 -15.71
N ALA A 172 -27.04 4.86 -14.88
CA ALA A 172 -26.73 6.22 -15.31
C ALA A 172 -25.65 6.24 -16.41
N LEU A 173 -24.59 5.45 -16.23
CA LEU A 173 -23.51 5.28 -17.21
C LEU A 173 -24.06 4.72 -18.54
N ASN A 174 -24.84 3.64 -18.50
CA ASN A 174 -25.44 3.05 -19.70
C ASN A 174 -26.38 4.02 -20.43
N ARG A 175 -27.19 4.80 -19.71
CA ARG A 175 -28.03 5.85 -20.30
C ARG A 175 -27.19 6.95 -20.95
N GLY A 176 -26.06 7.31 -20.34
CA GLY A 176 -25.08 8.24 -20.93
C GLY A 176 -24.49 7.71 -22.25
N ALA A 177 -24.02 6.46 -22.27
CA ALA A 177 -23.51 5.84 -23.50
C ALA A 177 -24.57 5.68 -24.59
N GLN A 178 -25.83 5.45 -24.22
CA GLN A 178 -26.93 5.42 -25.18
C GLN A 178 -27.20 6.80 -25.79
N ALA A 179 -27.08 7.86 -24.99
CA ALA A 179 -27.29 9.24 -25.44
C ALA A 179 -26.16 9.73 -26.38
N GLY A 180 -24.92 9.25 -26.19
CA GLY A 180 -23.80 9.50 -27.09
C GLY A 180 -22.53 9.94 -26.38
#